data_AF-A0A821UTL7-F1
#
_entry.id   AF-A0A821UTL7-F1
#
_cell.length_a   1.000
_cell.length_b   1.000
_cell.length_c   1.000
_cell.angle_alpha   90.00
_cell.angle_beta   90.00
_cell.angle_gamma   90.00
#
_symmetry.space_group_name_H-M   'P 1'
#
loop_
_entity.id
_entity.type
_entity.pdbx_description
1 polymer ?
#
loop_
_entity_poly.entity_id
_entity_poly.type
_entity_poly.pdbx_seq_one_letter_code
_entity_poly.pdbx_strand_id
1 'polypeptide(L)' 'VIHLHTPAVAAVSAMKCGLLPLSQDALFCGKISYHDYRGILIEDDVKKLLVEDLGPINKVMILRNHGFVACGETIEEAWK' A
#
# COMPACT_ATOMS: atom_id res chain seq x y z
N VAL A 1 5.53 -8.63 6.11
CA VAL A 1 4.85 -7.32 5.90
C VAL A 1 5.88 -6.23 6.13
N ILE A 2 6.02 -5.32 5.18
CA ILE A 2 6.89 -4.14 5.25
C ILE A 2 6.03 -2.90 5.08
N HIS A 3 6.27 -1.89 5.92
CA HIS A 3 5.56 -0.62 5.89
C HIS A 3 6.59 0.51 6.00
N LEU A 4 6.57 1.45 5.05
CA LEU A 4 7.56 2.52 4.94
C LEU A 4 6.92 3.85 4.56
N HIS A 5 7.55 4.95 5.01
CA HIS A 5 7.17 6.34 4.75
C HIS A 5 8.30 7.10 4.04
N THR A 6 8.86 6.54 2.97
CA THR A 6 9.88 7.30 2.21
C THR A 6 9.24 8.55 1.59
N PRO A 7 9.98 9.64 1.38
CA PRO A 7 9.42 10.87 0.79
C PRO A 7 8.71 10.63 -0.55
N ALA A 8 9.26 9.76 -1.40
CA ALA A 8 8.66 9.41 -2.69
C ALA A 8 7.31 8.70 -2.52
N VAL A 9 7.23 7.74 -1.60
CA VAL A 9 5.96 7.03 -1.30
C VAL A 9 4.95 8.00 -0.70
N ALA A 10 5.35 8.83 0.27
CA ALA A 10 4.45 9.78 0.91
C ALA A 10 3.83 10.72 -0.14
N ALA A 11 4.66 11.24 -1.07
CA ALA A 11 4.19 12.07 -2.18
C ALA A 11 3.19 11.32 -3.08
N VAL A 12 3.55 10.14 -3.60
CA VAL A 12 2.67 9.35 -4.49
C VAL A 12 1.37 8.95 -3.78
N SER A 13 1.43 8.59 -2.49
CA SER A 13 0.26 8.21 -1.70
C SER A 13 -0.74 9.36 -1.50
N ALA A 14 -0.26 10.60 -1.54
CA ALA A 14 -1.08 11.80 -1.43
C ALA A 14 -1.66 12.26 -2.79
N MET A 15 -1.15 11.76 -3.92
CA MET A 15 -1.65 12.12 -5.24
C MET A 15 -2.96 11.41 -5.55
N LYS A 16 -3.95 12.11 -6.11
CA LYS A 16 -5.24 11.51 -6.51
C LYS A 16 -5.06 10.27 -7.39
N CYS A 17 -4.13 10.32 -8.35
CA CYS A 17 -3.85 9.23 -9.27
C CYS A 17 -3.11 8.03 -8.65
N GLY A 18 -2.49 8.20 -7.48
CA GLY A 18 -1.67 7.14 -6.87
C GLY A 18 -0.48 6.74 -7.75
N LEU A 19 -0.08 5.47 -7.66
CA LEU A 19 0.98 4.92 -8.50
C LEU A 19 0.45 4.70 -9.92
N LEU A 20 1.06 5.40 -10.88
CA LEU A 20 0.77 5.24 -12.30
C LEU A 20 1.72 4.21 -12.94
N PRO A 21 1.28 3.44 -13.95
CA PRO A 21 2.10 2.47 -14.66
C PRO A 21 3.05 3.15 -15.67
N LEU A 22 3.94 4.01 -15.17
CA LEU A 22 4.83 4.85 -15.98
C LEU A 22 6.28 4.34 -16.05
N SER A 23 6.64 3.37 -15.20
CA SER A 23 7.96 2.77 -15.17
C SER A 23 7.86 1.25 -15.14
N GLN A 24 8.97 0.58 -15.50
CA GLN A 24 9.08 -0.88 -15.39
C GLN A 24 8.82 -1.37 -13.97
N ASP A 25 9.36 -0.67 -12.96
CA ASP A 25 9.15 -1.01 -11.55
C ASP A 25 7.67 -0.90 -11.16
N ALA A 26 6.96 0.14 -11.62
CA ALA A 26 5.54 0.30 -11.36
C ALA A 26 4.70 -0.82 -11.98
N LEU A 27 5.12 -1.34 -13.14
CA LEU A 27 4.47 -2.48 -13.78
C LEU A 27 4.74 -3.79 -13.03
N PHE A 28 5.94 -3.97 -12.45
CA PHE A 28 6.27 -5.13 -11.64
C PHE A 28 5.46 -5.21 -10.34
N CYS A 29 5.09 -4.08 -9.74
CA CYS A 29 4.18 -4.07 -8.60
C CYS A 29 2.79 -4.65 -8.92
N GLY A 30 2.43 -4.75 -10.20
CA GLY A 30 1.18 -5.35 -10.64
C GLY A 30 -0.05 -4.55 -10.18
N LYS A 31 -1.08 -5.25 -9.72
CA LYS A 31 -2.29 -4.61 -9.17
C LYS A 31 -2.02 -4.14 -7.74
N ILE A 32 -2.42 -2.90 -7.48
CA ILE A 32 -2.20 -2.22 -6.20
C ILE A 32 -3.55 -1.86 -5.58
N SER A 33 -3.69 -2.17 -4.30
CA SER A 33 -4.82 -1.75 -3.49
C SER A 33 -4.64 -0.33 -2.94
N TYR A 34 -5.74 0.32 -2.59
CA TYR A 34 -5.73 1.64 -1.97
C TYR A 34 -6.59 1.61 -0.73
N HIS A 35 -6.07 2.17 0.37
CA HIS A 35 -6.82 2.40 1.59
C HIS A 35 -6.87 3.91 1.85
N ASP A 36 -8.08 4.45 1.98
CA ASP A 36 -8.26 5.86 2.27
C ASP A 36 -7.87 6.20 3.71
N TYR A 37 -7.28 7.38 3.92
CA TYR A 37 -6.86 7.81 5.25
C TYR A 37 -8.08 8.05 6.16
N ARG A 38 -8.14 7.35 7.29
CA ARG A 38 -9.22 7.47 8.29
C ARG A 38 -8.77 8.03 9.64
N GLY A 39 -7.57 8.64 9.71
CA GLY A 39 -7.00 9.14 10.96
C GLY A 39 -6.23 8.09 11.76
N ILE A 40 -5.87 8.43 13.00
CA ILE A 40 -5.11 7.56 13.94
C ILE A 40 -6.10 6.76 14.79
N LEU A 41 -6.98 6.00 14.15
CA LEU A 41 -7.94 5.14 14.86
C LEU A 41 -7.39 3.71 14.85
N ILE A 42 -6.91 3.24 16.01
CA ILE A 42 -6.55 1.84 16.24
C ILE A 42 -7.77 1.17 16.86
N GLU A 43 -8.83 1.04 16.08
CA GLU A 43 -10.01 0.25 16.43
C GLU A 43 -10.04 -1.02 15.59
N ASP A 44 -10.61 -2.10 16.11
CA ASP A 44 -10.62 -3.40 15.42
C ASP A 44 -11.37 -3.36 14.08
N ASP A 45 -12.29 -2.42 13.89
CA ASP A 45 -12.99 -2.24 12.63
C ASP A 45 -12.08 -1.66 11.53
N VAL A 46 -11.06 -0.86 11.90
CA VAL A 46 -10.06 -0.36 10.94
C VAL A 46 -9.21 -1.50 10.38
N LYS A 47 -8.92 -2.51 11.21
CA LYS A 47 -8.16 -3.70 10.75
C LYS A 47 -8.94 -4.51 9.72
N LYS A 48 -10.25 -4.70 9.91
CA LYS A 48 -11.09 -5.42 8.95
C LYS A 48 -11.11 -4.71 7.60
N LEU A 49 -11.31 -3.39 7.62
CA LEU A 49 -11.30 -2.57 6.41
C LEU A 49 -9.95 -2.64 5.67
N LEU A 50 -8.83 -2.62 6.40
CA LEU A 50 -7.51 -2.79 5.79
C LEU A 50 -7.35 -4.14 5.06
N VAL A 51 -7.87 -5.21 5.65
CA VAL A 51 -7.84 -6.55 5.03
C VAL A 51 -8.76 -6.60 3.81
N GLU A 52 -9.95 -6.00 3.90
CA GLU A 52 -10.91 -5.90 2.80
C GLU A 52 -10.34 -5.10 1.62
N ASP A 53 -9.72 -3.94 1.89
CA ASP A 53 -9.11 -3.07 0.87
C ASP A 53 -7.87 -3.71 0.24
N LEU A 54 -7.04 -4.43 1.01
CA LEU A 54 -5.93 -5.21 0.44
C LEU A 54 -6.46 -6.32 -0.48
N GLY A 55 -7.52 -6.99 -0.06
CA GLY A 55 -8.13 -8.08 -0.80
C GLY A 55 -7.23 -9.33 -0.90
N PRO A 56 -7.69 -10.37 -1.61
CA PRO A 56 -7.06 -11.68 -1.58
C PRO A 56 -5.86 -11.84 -2.55
N ILE A 57 -5.67 -10.89 -3.48
CA ILE A 57 -4.73 -11.03 -4.60
C ILE A 57 -3.55 -10.06 -4.50
N ASN A 58 -3.79 -8.83 -4.07
CA ASN A 58 -2.78 -7.78 -4.13
C ASN A 58 -1.78 -7.95 -2.99
N LYS A 59 -0.49 -7.79 -3.31
CA LYS A 59 0.60 -7.81 -2.33
C LYS A 59 1.04 -6.41 -1.90
N VAL A 60 0.65 -5.37 -2.63
CA VAL A 60 0.99 -3.97 -2.35
C VAL A 60 -0.27 -3.14 -2.18
N MET A 61 -0.30 -2.34 -1.12
CA MET A 61 -1.37 -1.38 -0.85
C MET A 61 -0.81 -0.01 -0.54
N ILE A 62 -1.32 1.01 -1.23
CA ILE A 62 -1.05 2.42 -0.91
C ILE A 62 -2.01 2.87 0.18
N LEU A 63 -1.46 3.35 1.29
CA LEU A 63 -2.21 4.03 2.33
C LEU A 63 -2.24 5.52 1.97
N ARG A 64 -3.40 6.01 1.52
CA ARG A 64 -3.55 7.40 1.09
C ARG A 64 -3.03 8.35 2.17
N ASN A 65 -2.25 9.35 1.74
CA ASN A 65 -1.69 10.37 2.62
C ASN A 65 -0.79 9.85 3.78
N HIS A 66 -0.30 8.61 3.71
CA HIS A 66 0.42 7.97 4.81
C HIS A 66 1.66 7.22 4.32
N GLY A 67 1.52 6.29 3.38
CA GLY A 67 2.64 5.46 2.94
C GLY A 67 2.20 4.27 2.10
N PHE A 68 2.92 3.15 2.20
CA PHE A 68 2.52 1.89 1.59
C PHE A 68 2.74 0.70 2.53
N VAL A 69 2.09 -0.40 2.22
CA VAL A 69 2.33 -1.72 2.81
C VAL A 69 2.64 -2.72 1.70
N ALA A 70 3.69 -3.51 1.87
CA ALA A 70 4.01 -4.67 1.03
C ALA A 70 3.94 -5.96 1.85
N CYS A 71 3.30 -6.95 1.27
CA CYS A 71 3.09 -8.28 1.82
C CYS A 71 3.86 -9.31 0.98
N GLY A 72 4.36 -10.34 1.64
CA GLY A 72 5.06 -11.45 1.02
C GLY A 72 5.00 -12.65 1.95
N GLU A 73 5.12 -13.84 1.38
CA GLU A 73 5.20 -15.09 2.12
C GLU A 73 6.51 -15.18 2.91
N THR A 74 7.55 -14.51 2.42
CA THR A 74 8.82 -14.34 3.11
C THR A 74 9.20 -12.86 3.22
N ILE A 75 10.20 -12.57 4.06
CA ILE A 75 10.72 -11.21 4.22
C ILE A 75 11.35 -10.73 2.91
N GLU A 76 12.06 -11.61 2.21
CA GLU A 76 12.73 -11.33 0.94
C GLU A 76 11.72 -11.02 -0.16
N GLU A 77 10.60 -11.74 -0.22
CA GLU A 77 9.53 -11.42 -1.17
C GLU A 77 8.93 -10.04 -0.89
N ALA A 78 8.69 -9.71 0.38
CA ALA A 78 8.10 -8.42 0.74
C ALA A 78 9.06 -7.22 0.57
N TRP A 79 10.38 -7.47 0.51
CA TRP A 79 11.43 -6.44 0.42
C TRP A 79 11.91 -6.15 -1.01
N LYS A 80 11.77 -7.13 -1.92
CA LYS A 80 12.17 -7.00 -3.33
C LYS A 80 11.20 -6.14 -4.12
#